data_AF-A0A967XZI8-F1
#
_entry.id   AF-A0A967XZI8-F1
#
_cell.length_a   1.000
_cell.length_b   1.000
_cell.length_c   1.000
_cell.angle_alpha   90.00
_cell.angle_beta   90.00
_cell.angle_gamma   90.00
#
_symmetry.space_group_name_H-M   'P 1'
#
loop_
_entity.id
_entity.type
_entity.pdbx_description
1 polymer ?
#
loop_
_entity_poly.entity_id
_entity_poly.type
_entity_poly.pdbx_seq_one_letter_code
_entity_poly.pdbx_strand_id
1 'polypeptide(L)' 'EVVALQGVDFEARQGEFVTIVGRSGSGKSSLLQIIGGMDAPSAGKVTVAGMDLTSPLGAD' A
#
# COMPACT_ATOMS: atom_id res chain seq x y z
N GLU A 1 -20.35 -2.35 3.26
CA GLU A 1 -18.96 -2.48 2.77
C GLU A 1 -18.02 -2.22 3.93
N VAL A 2 -16.92 -2.98 4.06
CA VAL A 2 -15.96 -2.81 5.16
C VAL A 2 -14.72 -2.12 4.62
N VAL A 3 -14.34 -0.99 5.19
CA VAL A 3 -13.15 -0.23 4.80
C VAL A 3 -11.93 -0.80 5.51
N ALA A 4 -10.98 -1.39 4.77
CA ALA A 4 -9.79 -2.00 5.34
C ALA A 4 -8.71 -0.98 5.74
N LEU A 5 -8.57 0.10 4.96
CA LEU A 5 -7.63 1.21 5.18
C LEU A 5 -8.38 2.53 5.02
N GLN A 6 -8.25 3.45 5.98
CA GLN A 6 -8.96 4.72 5.96
C GLN A 6 -7.96 5.87 6.07
N GLY A 7 -7.64 6.51 4.94
CA GLY A 7 -6.78 7.71 4.89
C GLY A 7 -5.39 7.48 5.47
N VAL A 8 -4.69 6.43 5.01
CA VAL A 8 -3.36 6.08 5.51
C VAL A 8 -2.29 6.72 4.63
N ASP A 9 -1.43 7.52 5.26
CA ASP A 9 -0.19 8.01 4.65
C ASP A 9 1.00 7.24 5.24
N PHE A 10 1.84 6.68 4.37
CA PHE A 10 3.01 5.90 4.75
C PHE A 10 4.16 6.13 3.76
N GLU A 11 5.36 6.36 4.28
CA GLU A 11 6.60 6.46 3.50
C GLU A 11 7.65 5.56 4.16
N ALA A 12 8.43 4.85 3.35
CA ALA A 12 9.62 4.13 3.78
C ALA A 12 10.74 4.39 2.79
N ARG A 13 11.95 4.59 3.31
CA ARG A 13 13.15 4.89 2.52
C ARG A 13 13.95 3.64 2.25
N GLN A 14 14.74 3.68 1.18
CA GLN A 14 15.67 2.59 0.86
C GLN A 14 16.62 2.34 2.04
N GLY A 15 16.71 1.08 2.46
CA GLY A 15 17.56 0.65 3.58
C GLY A 15 16.87 0.67 4.95
N GLU A 16 15.63 1.15 5.05
CA GLU A 16 14.87 1.07 6.31
C GLU A 16 14.31 -0.34 6.53
N PHE A 17 14.44 -0.83 7.76
CA PHE A 17 13.75 -2.02 8.22
C PHE A 17 12.52 -1.61 9.05
N VAL A 18 11.33 -1.75 8.46
CA VAL A 18 10.07 -1.27 9.04
C VAL A 18 9.21 -2.45 9.49
N THR A 19 8.55 -2.34 10.63
CA THR A 19 7.54 -3.30 11.11
C THR A 19 6.18 -2.64 11.23
N ILE A 20 5.13 -3.29 10.70
CA ILE A 20 3.74 -2.83 10.82
C ILE A 20 3.04 -3.63 11.93
N VAL A 21 2.65 -2.95 13.01
CA VAL A 21 1.99 -3.57 14.17
C VAL A 21 0.55 -3.11 14.31
N GLY A 22 -0.31 -3.99 14.84
CA GLY A 22 -1.72 -3.68 15.04
C GLY A 22 -2.56 -4.94 15.30
N ARG A 23 -3.72 -4.77 15.93
CA ARG A 23 -4.65 -5.87 16.26
C ARG A 23 -5.09 -6.65 15.01
N SER A 24 -5.59 -7.87 15.18
CA SER A 24 -6.21 -8.61 14.07
C SER A 24 -7.33 -7.76 13.45
N GLY A 25 -7.44 -7.77 12.12
CA GLY A 25 -8.43 -6.97 11.37
C GLY A 25 -8.07 -5.50 11.14
N SER A 26 -6.94 -4.98 11.63
CA SER A 26 -6.57 -3.57 11.48
C SER A 26 -6.07 -3.14 10.08
N GLY A 27 -6.24 -3.97 9.04
CA GLY A 27 -5.81 -3.64 7.67
C GLY A 27 -4.35 -3.91 7.30
N LYS A 28 -3.51 -4.46 8.21
CA LYS A 28 -2.07 -4.71 7.93
C LYS A 28 -1.82 -5.52 6.66
N SER A 29 -2.51 -6.64 6.50
CA SER A 29 -2.36 -7.50 5.32
C SER A 29 -2.83 -6.81 4.05
N SER A 30 -3.91 -6.01 4.12
CA SER A 30 -4.38 -5.20 3.00
C SER A 30 -3.35 -4.15 2.59
N LEU A 31 -2.74 -3.44 3.56
CA LEU A 31 -1.65 -2.50 3.30
C LEU A 31 -0.45 -3.18 2.62
N LEU A 32 -0.03 -4.35 3.12
CA LEU A 32 1.07 -5.11 2.53
C LEU A 32 0.74 -5.65 1.13
N GLN A 33 -0.51 -6.05 0.87
CA GLN A 33 -0.95 -6.49 -0.46
C GLN A 33 -0.91 -5.35 -1.48
N ILE A 34 -1.37 -4.16 -1.08
CA ILE A 34 -1.30 -2.95 -1.91
C ILE A 34 0.16 -2.55 -2.19
N ILE A 35 1.02 -2.50 -1.17
CA ILE A 35 2.46 -2.19 -1.34
C ILE A 35 3.14 -3.26 -2.21
N GLY A 36 2.73 -4.53 -2.09
CA GLY A 36 3.25 -5.62 -2.90
C GLY A 36 2.70 -5.66 -4.33
N GLY A 37 1.81 -4.74 -4.73
CA GLY A 37 1.18 -4.72 -6.06
C GLY A 37 0.20 -5.88 -6.31
N MET A 38 -0.24 -6.58 -5.27
CA MET A 38 -1.20 -7.69 -5.37
C MET A 38 -2.66 -7.21 -5.36
N ASP A 39 -2.89 -5.98 -4.90
CA ASP A 39 -4.21 -5.34 -4.87
C ASP A 39 -4.08 -3.85 -5.18
N ALA A 40 -5.16 -3.25 -5.69
CA ALA A 40 -5.20 -1.82 -6.03
C ALA A 40 -5.82 -1.00 -4.89
N PRO A 41 -5.30 0.19 -4.55
CA PRO A 41 -5.95 1.04 -3.57
C PRO A 41 -7.29 1.55 -4.12
N SER A 42 -8.32 1.60 -3.27
CA SER A 42 -9.63 2.15 -3.67
C SER A 42 -9.59 3.67 -3.94
N ALA A 43 -8.60 4.37 -3.36
CA ALA A 43 -8.32 5.77 -3.59
C ALA A 43 -6.86 6.09 -3.20
N GLY A 44 -6.32 7.20 -3.70
CA GLY A 44 -4.96 7.64 -3.41
C GLY A 44 -3.93 7.09 -4.40
N LYS A 45 -2.66 7.15 -4.03
CA LYS A 45 -1.51 6.79 -4.89
C LYS A 45 -0.52 5.93 -4.11
N VAL A 46 0.08 4.96 -4.81
CA VAL A 46 1.08 4.04 -4.27
C VAL A 46 2.24 3.99 -5.25
N THR A 47 3.43 4.35 -4.76
CA THR A 47 4.67 4.28 -5.52
C THR A 47 5.69 3.44 -4.80
N VAL A 48 6.30 2.48 -5.49
CA VAL A 48 7.34 1.60 -4.93
C VAL A 48 8.54 1.60 -5.85
N ALA A 49 9.72 1.90 -5.30
CA ALA A 49 10.98 1.99 -6.06
C ALA A 49 10.87 2.87 -7.33
N GLY A 50 10.13 3.98 -7.24
CA GLY A 50 9.90 4.90 -8.36
C GLY A 50 8.82 4.46 -9.37
N MET A 51 8.26 3.27 -9.22
CA MET A 51 7.16 2.77 -10.06
C MET A 51 5.80 3.14 -9.45
N ASP A 52 4.92 3.71 -10.25
CA ASP A 52 3.53 3.95 -9.86
C ASP A 52 2.73 2.66 -10.01
N LEU A 53 2.27 2.10 -8.90
CA LEU A 53 1.49 0.86 -8.87
C LEU A 53 -0.02 1.11 -9.06
N THR A 54 -0.45 2.36 -9.14
CA THR A 54 -1.86 2.72 -9.33
C THR A 54 -2.26 2.88 -10.79
N SER A 55 -1.27 2.94 -11.69
CA SER A 55 -1.49 2.92 -13.12
C SER A 55 -1.44 1.47 -13.65
N PRO A 56 -2.35 1.05 -14.54
CA PRO A 56 -2.21 -0.22 -15.22
C PRO A 56 -0.89 -0.24 -16.00
N LEU A 57 -0.16 -1.35 -15.90
CA LEU A 57 1.10 -1.59 -16.62
C LEU A 57 0.89 -1.29 -18.11
N GLY A 58 1.51 -0.22 -18.62
CA GLY A 58 1.49 0.16 -20.04
C GLY A 58 0.79 1.49 -20.39
N ALA A 59 0.43 2.33 -19.42
CA ALA A 59 0.10 3.72 -19.70
C ALA A 59 1.36 4.59 -19.56
N ASP A 60 2.12 4.69 -20.64
CA ASP A 60 3.07 5.78 -20.86
C ASP A 60 2.34 7.11 -21.13
#